data_AF-A0A7R8Z3A3-F1
#
_entry.id   AF-A0A7R8Z3A3-F1
#
_cell.length_a   1.000
_cell.length_b   1.000
_cell.length_c   1.000
_cell.angle_alpha   90.00
_cell.angle_beta   90.00
_cell.angle_gamma   90.00
#
_symmetry.space_group_name_H-M   'P 1'
#
loop_
_entity.id
_entity.type
_entity.pdbx_description
1 polymer ?
#
loop_
_entity_poly.entity_id
_entity_poly.type
_entity_poly.pdbx_seq_one_letter_code
_entity_poly.pdbx_strand_id
1 'polypeptide(L)' 'MDQAFRCIRSIQSEVVWMNLAKMCVQTGRLDVARVCLGRLKKACSVLALRQAMEDDSLEYQAKVAALAIELGMI' A
#
# COMPACT_ATOMS: atom_id res chain seq x y z
N MET A 1 13.01 -10.08 2.27
CA MET A 1 12.90 -8.62 2.02
C MET A 1 13.50 -8.34 0.65
N ASP A 2 12.64 -8.04 -0.34
CA ASP A 2 12.96 -8.07 -1.76
C ASP A 2 13.99 -7.03 -2.22
N GLN A 3 14.77 -7.36 -3.27
CA GLN A 3 15.69 -6.43 -3.93
C GLN A 3 15.01 -5.12 -4.37
N ALA A 4 13.72 -5.17 -4.71
CA ALA A 4 12.91 -4.00 -5.03
C ALA A 4 12.94 -2.94 -3.91
N PHE A 5 12.92 -3.36 -2.63
CA PHE A 5 12.95 -2.43 -1.49
C PHE A 5 14.28 -1.69 -1.34
N ARG A 6 15.40 -2.32 -1.75
CA ARG A 6 16.71 -1.66 -1.72
C ARG A 6 16.78 -0.52 -2.73
N CYS A 7 16.23 -0.72 -3.92
CA CYS A 7 16.25 0.28 -5.00
C CYS A 7 15.39 1.51 -4.68
N ILE A 8 14.26 1.32 -3.98
CA ILE A 8 13.33 2.42 -3.68
C ILE A 8 13.62 3.13 -2.34
N ARG A 9 14.61 2.67 -1.57
CA ARG A 9 14.90 3.25 -0.23
C ARG A 9 15.36 4.71 -0.30
N SER A 10 15.99 5.12 -1.41
CA SER A 10 16.50 6.47 -1.66
C SER A 10 15.43 7.46 -2.14
N ILE A 11 14.19 7.01 -2.39
CA ILE A 11 13.12 7.89 -2.86
C ILE A 11 12.69 8.85 -1.75
N GLN A 12 12.88 10.14 -2.00
CA GLN A 12 12.47 11.23 -1.09
C GLN A 12 11.11 11.84 -1.47
N SER A 13 10.71 11.74 -2.74
CA SER A 13 9.48 12.39 -3.23
C SER A 13 8.23 11.64 -2.78
N GLU A 14 7.36 12.34 -2.04
CA GLU A 14 6.04 11.84 -1.64
C GLU A 14 5.17 11.52 -2.87
N VAL A 15 5.28 12.28 -3.95
CA VAL A 15 4.54 12.04 -5.20
C VAL A 15 4.90 10.68 -5.80
N VAL A 16 6.18 10.31 -5.77
CA VAL A 16 6.63 9.00 -6.26
C VAL A 16 6.08 7.87 -5.38
N TRP A 17 6.08 8.06 -4.06
CA TRP A 17 5.46 7.10 -3.13
C TRP A 17 3.95 6.97 -3.33
N MET A 18 3.25 8.08 -3.62
CA MET A 18 1.83 8.07 -3.94
C MET A 18 1.55 7.30 -5.24
N ASN A 19 2.34 7.54 -6.28
CA ASN A 19 2.21 6.79 -7.54
C ASN A 19 2.52 5.31 -7.37
N LEU A 20 3.55 4.96 -6.59
CA LEU A 20 3.85 3.57 -6.23
C LEU A 20 2.69 2.92 -5.46
N ALA A 21 2.06 3.64 -4.53
CA ALA A 21 0.89 3.14 -3.81
C ALA A 21 -0.29 2.86 -4.76
N LYS A 22 -0.57 3.78 -5.70
CA LYS A 22 -1.60 3.58 -6.74
C LYS A 22 -1.32 2.37 -7.63
N MET A 23 -0.06 2.17 -8.02
CA MET A 23 0.37 0.98 -8.76
C MET A 23 0.19 -0.32 -7.95
N CYS A 24 0.29 -0.26 -6.61
CA CYS A 24 0.07 -1.43 -5.76
C CYS A 24 -1.40 -1.88 -5.76
N VAL A 25 -2.35 -0.98 -6.00
CA VAL A 25 -3.77 -1.36 -6.21
C VAL A 25 -3.92 -2.19 -7.48
N GLN A 26 -3.30 -1.77 -8.58
CA GLN A 26 -3.39 -2.47 -9.86
C GLN A 26 -2.64 -3.81 -9.87
N THR A 27 -1.48 -3.87 -9.20
CA THR A 27 -0.65 -5.08 -9.14
C THR A 27 -1.01 -6.01 -7.98
N GLY A 28 -1.89 -5.57 -7.08
CA GLY A 28 -2.25 -6.28 -5.84
C GLY A 28 -1.13 -6.37 -4.82
N ARG A 29 0.01 -5.67 -4.96
CA ARG A 29 1.16 -5.83 -4.06
C ARG A 29 0.96 -5.12 -2.71
N LEU A 30 0.14 -5.70 -1.84
CA LEU A 30 -0.24 -5.15 -0.53
C LEU A 30 0.96 -4.94 0.42
N ASP A 31 1.98 -5.81 0.35
CA ASP A 31 3.20 -5.67 1.15
C ASP A 31 3.96 -4.38 0.83
N VAL A 32 4.03 -4.02 -0.46
CA VAL A 32 4.66 -2.80 -0.93
C VAL A 32 3.76 -1.60 -0.62
N ALA A 33 2.45 -1.74 -0.78
CA ALA A 33 1.48 -0.69 -0.45
C ALA A 33 1.61 -0.22 1.01
N ARG A 34 1.76 -1.15 1.95
CA ARG A 34 1.97 -0.83 3.37
C ARG A 34 3.20 0.06 3.59
N VAL A 35 4.29 -0.22 2.87
CA VAL A 35 5.52 0.59 2.94
C VAL A 35 5.30 1.96 2.31
N CYS A 36 4.62 2.04 1.17
CA CYS A 36 4.29 3.31 0.54
C CYS A 36 3.45 4.20 1.46
N LEU A 37 2.40 3.65 2.09
CA LEU A 37 1.56 4.38 3.05
C LEU A 37 2.35 4.87 4.28
N GLY A 38 3.30 4.05 4.77
CA GLY A 38 4.20 4.44 5.85
C GLY A 38 5.12 5.61 5.46
N ARG A 39 5.63 5.63 4.22
CA ARG A 39 6.43 6.74 3.69
C ARG A 39 5.61 8.02 3.50
N LEU A 40 4.32 7.88 3.18
CA LEU A 40 3.35 8.98 3.09
C LEU A 40 2.81 9.45 4.45
N LYS A 41 3.33 8.92 5.57
CA LYS A 41 2.89 9.24 6.94
C LYS A 41 1.39 9.04 7.19
N LYS A 42 0.74 8.16 6.42
CA LYS A 42 -0.68 7.81 6.56
C LYS A 42 -0.86 6.65 7.56
N ALA A 43 -0.63 6.92 8.85
CA ALA A 43 -0.64 5.89 9.89
C ALA A 43 -1.98 5.13 9.99
N CYS A 44 -3.11 5.83 9.88
CA CYS A 44 -4.44 5.21 9.89
C CYS A 44 -4.63 4.26 8.71
N SER A 45 -4.23 4.68 7.50
CA SER A 45 -4.30 3.84 6.30
C SER A 45 -3.43 2.59 6.40
N VAL A 46 -2.24 2.69 7.02
CA VAL A 46 -1.39 1.54 7.29
C VAL A 46 -2.09 0.54 8.22
N LEU A 47 -2.75 1.04 9.26
CA LEU A 47 -3.49 0.21 10.21
C LEU A 47 -4.69 -0.47 9.55
N ALA A 48 -5.51 0.29 8.81
CA ALA A 48 -6.68 -0.21 8.09
C ALA A 48 -6.29 -1.29 7.07
N LEU A 49 -5.22 -1.06 6.30
CA LEU A 49 -4.70 -2.05 5.35
C LEU A 49 -4.22 -3.30 6.06
N ARG A 50 -3.51 -3.15 7.19
CA ARG A 50 -3.04 -4.30 7.97
C ARG A 50 -4.20 -5.13 8.51
N GLN A 51 -5.25 -4.49 9.04
CA GLN A 51 -6.44 -5.18 9.51
C GLN A 51 -7.13 -5.92 8.36
N ALA A 52 -7.28 -5.29 7.20
CA ALA A 52 -7.84 -5.96 6.02
C ALA A 52 -6.97 -7.16 5.58
N MET A 53 -5.64 -7.04 5.64
CA MET A 53 -4.73 -8.14 5.31
C MET A 53 -4.83 -9.32 6.27
N GLU A 54 -4.97 -9.05 7.57
CA GLU A 54 -5.09 -10.04 8.66
C GLU A 54 -6.49 -10.67 8.75
N ASP A 55 -7.49 -10.09 8.10
CA ASP A 55 -8.84 -10.64 8.06
C ASP A 55 -8.94 -11.78 7.03
N ASP A 56 -9.06 -13.01 7.51
CA ASP A 56 -9.20 -14.21 6.68
C ASP A 56 -10.59 -14.35 6.04
N SER A 57 -11.59 -13.60 6.51
CA SER A 57 -12.93 -13.58 5.91
C SER A 57 -13.00 -12.73 4.64
N LEU A 58 -12.04 -11.81 4.45
CA LEU A 58 -11.98 -10.97 3.26
C LEU A 58 -11.30 -11.69 2.10
N GLU A 59 -11.95 -11.66 0.94
CA GLU A 59 -11.32 -12.03 -0.31
C GLU A 59 -10.15 -11.10 -0.63
N TYR A 60 -9.15 -11.61 -1.35
CA TYR A 60 -7.99 -10.83 -1.75
C TYR A 60 -8.36 -9.52 -2.48
N GLN A 61 -9.40 -9.56 -3.32
CA GLN A 61 -9.90 -8.37 -4.03
C GLN A 61 -10.46 -7.33 -3.06
N ALA A 62 -11.13 -7.75 -1.98
CA ALA A 62 -11.61 -6.84 -0.94
C ALA A 62 -10.44 -6.17 -0.19
N LYS A 63 -9.35 -6.91 0.05
CA LYS A 63 -8.11 -6.36 0.64
C LYS A 63 -7.46 -5.31 -0.27
N VAL A 64 -7.45 -5.54 -1.58
CA VAL A 64 -6.99 -4.57 -2.58
C VAL A 64 -7.94 -3.37 -2.68
N ALA A 65 -9.25 -3.58 -2.59
CA ALA A 65 -10.24 -2.51 -2.57
C ALA A 65 -10.08 -1.61 -1.33
N ALA A 66 -9.77 -2.19 -0.16
CA ALA A 66 -9.47 -1.40 1.04
C ALA A 66 -8.29 -0.43 0.82
N LEU A 67 -7.23 -0.88 0.14
CA LEU A 67 -6.13 -0.01 -0.27
C LEU A 67 -6.61 1.10 -1.24
N ALA A 68 -7.46 0.78 -2.21
CA ALA A 68 -7.99 1.74 -3.17
C ALA A 68 -8.77 2.87 -2.48
N ILE A 69 -9.57 2.52 -1.46
CA ILE A 69 -10.33 3.48 -0.64
C ILE A 69 -9.37 4.41 0.11
N GLU A 70 -8.33 3.89 0.77
CA GLU A 70 -7.32 4.68 1.50
C GLU A 70 -6.51 5.64 0.59
N LEU A 71 -6.44 5.32 -0.70
CA LEU A 71 -5.78 6.13 -1.71
C LEU A 71 -6.74 7.07 -2.46
N GLY A 72 -8.04 7.00 -2.19
CA GLY A 72 -9.06 7.80 -2.88
C GLY A 72 -9.21 7.44 -4.36
N MET A 73 -9.10 6.15 -4.69
CA MET A 73 -9.17 5.62 -6.06
C MET A 73 -10.55 5.01 -6.39
N ILE A 74 -11.62 5.71 -6.01
CA ILE A 74 -13.03 5.31 -6.17
C ILE A 74 -13.76 6.24 -7.14
#